data_AF-A0A538J9W8-F1
#
_entry.id   AF-A0A538J9W8-F1
#
_cell.length_a   1.000
_cell.length_b   1.000
_cell.length_c   1.000
_cell.angle_alpha   90.00
_cell.angle_beta   90.00
_cell.angle_gamma   90.00
#
_symmetry.space_group_name_H-M   'P 1'
#
loop_
_entity.id
_entity.type
_entity.pdbx_description
1 polymer ?
#
loop_
_entity_poly.entity_id
_entity_poly.type
_entity_poly.pdbx_seq_one_letter_code
_entity_poly.pdbx_strand_id
1 'polypeptide(L)'
;MEADRRHALLTAKLTALVTAGWGTDALADGRGTAVAFPGGAGLSAGGTGWLLVEDGPGRALGPALLWAGRVGVDRLHLLVEAEAGGLARRAATFARAPQVWQVEGRALTLTAPEPIGPAPRLDAEASAWVDRLRAAGAEPVVEAGVLTGEVLGLEVARVVSDADGSRLEVGVGKHDRDARRAMSGDVPTQAALAAAVAAVRRHRRAGAPHHPLNRLASERWLRAVLVDRPGLVGAAHLAPVPSPVARDDLRRHAPAPAAGVDDRGRPLLVVCSTGIDLDLVPAAADARLADGRGPRLVLVVPECDDHPVHRSLSGLLIEPAEVRTVPDDWRSLSSLA
;
A
#
# COMPACT_ATOMS: atom_id res chain seq x y z
N MET A 1 2.51 2.34 31.60
CA MET A 1 1.29 2.91 32.24
C MET A 1 0.27 3.42 31.22
N GLU A 2 0.56 4.42 30.38
CA GLU A 2 -0.43 4.95 29.43
C GLU A 2 -0.79 3.97 28.30
N ALA A 3 0.21 3.31 27.71
CA ALA A 3 0.00 2.25 26.71
C ALA A 3 -0.80 1.06 27.28
N ASP A 4 -0.48 0.63 28.51
CA ASP A 4 -1.17 -0.48 29.19
C ASP A 4 -2.64 -0.12 29.48
N ARG A 5 -2.88 1.14 29.88
CA ARG A 5 -4.24 1.66 30.10
C ARG A 5 -5.03 1.71 28.80
N ARG A 6 -4.43 2.19 27.71
CA ARG A 6 -5.07 2.19 26.38
C ARG A 6 -5.42 0.77 25.94
N HIS A 7 -4.48 -0.17 26.06
CA HIS A 7 -4.72 -1.57 25.70
C HIS A 7 -5.84 -2.20 26.53
N ALA A 8 -5.89 -1.95 27.84
CA ALA A 8 -6.98 -2.43 28.70
C ALA A 8 -8.35 -1.86 28.29
N LEU A 9 -8.42 -0.58 27.91
CA LEU A 9 -9.65 0.05 27.42
C LEU A 9 -10.11 -0.55 26.09
N LEU A 10 -9.20 -0.81 25.16
CA LEU A 10 -9.50 -1.42 23.87
C LEU A 10 -9.98 -2.87 24.04
N THR A 11 -9.35 -3.64 24.93
CA THR A 11 -9.80 -4.99 25.27
C THR A 11 -11.20 -4.96 25.88
N ALA A 12 -11.48 -4.04 26.81
CA ALA A 12 -12.82 -3.89 27.39
C ALA A 12 -13.87 -3.50 26.34
N LYS A 13 -13.53 -2.58 25.42
CA LYS A 13 -14.39 -2.20 24.29
C LYS A 13 -14.67 -3.40 23.39
N LEU A 14 -13.64 -4.14 23.00
CA LEU A 14 -13.78 -5.34 22.16
C LEU A 14 -14.65 -6.41 22.85
N THR A 15 -14.44 -6.68 24.15
CA THR A 15 -15.31 -7.61 24.91
C THR A 15 -16.75 -7.15 24.87
N ALA A 16 -17.03 -5.86 25.08
CA ALA A 16 -18.40 -5.33 25.04
C ALA A 16 -19.03 -5.47 23.65
N LEU A 17 -18.28 -5.22 22.57
CA LEU A 17 -18.73 -5.39 21.19
C LEU A 17 -19.02 -6.86 20.86
N VAL A 18 -18.14 -7.78 21.27
CA VAL A 18 -18.34 -9.22 21.03
C VAL A 18 -19.57 -9.74 21.76
N THR A 19 -19.74 -9.38 23.04
CA THR A 19 -20.92 -9.76 23.82
C THR A 19 -22.21 -9.19 23.22
N ALA A 20 -22.18 -7.96 22.70
CA ALA A 20 -23.35 -7.35 22.07
C ALA A 20 -23.69 -7.99 20.71
N GLY A 21 -22.68 -8.35 19.91
CA GLY A 21 -22.88 -8.88 18.55
C GLY A 21 -23.10 -10.39 18.47
N TRP A 22 -22.49 -11.18 19.35
CA TRP A 22 -22.52 -12.64 19.32
C TRP A 22 -23.13 -13.28 20.58
N GLY A 23 -23.56 -12.46 21.55
CA GLY A 23 -24.11 -12.93 22.82
C GLY A 23 -23.05 -13.23 23.88
N THR A 24 -23.49 -13.43 25.12
CA THR A 24 -22.61 -13.70 26.27
C THR A 24 -21.86 -15.02 26.17
N ASP A 25 -22.44 -15.98 25.46
CA ASP A 25 -21.91 -17.34 25.36
C ASP A 25 -20.81 -17.46 24.29
N ALA A 26 -20.60 -16.42 23.48
CA ALA A 26 -19.56 -16.38 22.46
C ALA A 26 -18.14 -16.39 23.07
N LEU A 27 -18.02 -15.92 24.30
CA LEU A 27 -16.77 -15.87 25.05
C LEU A 27 -16.83 -16.91 26.16
N ALA A 28 -15.92 -17.89 26.14
CA ALA A 28 -15.78 -18.82 27.26
C ALA A 28 -15.56 -18.03 28.57
N ASP A 29 -16.33 -18.38 29.61
CA ASP A 29 -16.37 -17.69 30.91
C ASP A 29 -16.70 -16.17 30.83
N GLY A 30 -17.32 -15.73 29.73
CA GLY A 30 -17.73 -14.34 29.50
C GLY A 30 -16.60 -13.36 29.14
N ARG A 31 -15.37 -13.84 28.93
CA ARG A 31 -14.20 -12.99 28.63
C ARG A 31 -13.38 -13.42 27.41
N GLY A 32 -13.32 -14.72 27.11
CA GLY A 32 -12.43 -15.26 26.08
C GLY A 32 -10.95 -15.04 26.42
N THR A 33 -10.06 -15.42 25.51
CA THR A 33 -8.61 -15.21 25.68
C THR A 33 -8.20 -13.93 25.00
N ALA A 34 -7.83 -12.92 25.80
CA ALA A 34 -7.24 -11.68 25.30
C ALA A 34 -5.88 -11.93 24.66
N VAL A 35 -5.65 -11.29 23.52
CA VAL A 35 -4.40 -11.40 22.76
C VAL A 35 -3.88 -10.01 22.40
N ALA A 36 -2.56 -9.89 22.28
CA ALA A 36 -1.95 -8.69 21.78
C ALA A 36 -2.19 -8.57 20.26
N PHE A 37 -2.73 -7.43 19.84
CA PHE A 37 -2.83 -7.06 18.44
C PHE A 37 -2.32 -5.62 18.25
N PRO A 38 -1.25 -5.40 17.45
CA PRO A 38 -0.73 -4.06 17.21
C PRO A 38 -1.79 -3.13 16.62
N GLY A 39 -1.91 -1.91 17.16
CA GLY A 39 -2.90 -0.94 16.70
C GLY A 39 -4.34 -1.24 17.11
N GLY A 40 -4.55 -2.10 18.12
CA GLY A 40 -5.89 -2.50 18.54
C GLY A 40 -5.93 -3.45 19.74
N ALA A 41 -6.94 -4.31 19.74
CA ALA A 41 -7.11 -5.40 20.70
C ALA A 41 -7.61 -6.67 19.99
N GLY A 42 -7.36 -7.83 20.59
CA GLY A 42 -7.90 -9.08 20.08
C GLY A 42 -8.44 -10.00 21.17
N LEU A 43 -9.43 -10.79 20.80
CA LEU A 43 -10.02 -11.87 21.59
C LEU A 43 -10.06 -13.14 20.76
N SER A 44 -9.96 -14.29 21.41
CA SER A 44 -10.20 -15.59 20.78
C SER A 44 -10.98 -16.52 21.72
N ALA A 45 -11.88 -17.32 21.14
CA ALA A 45 -12.64 -18.36 21.83
C ALA A 45 -13.16 -19.39 20.82
N GLY A 46 -13.04 -20.68 21.11
CA GLY A 46 -13.68 -21.75 20.33
C GLY A 46 -13.36 -21.74 18.83
N GLY A 47 -12.12 -21.44 18.44
CA GLY A 47 -11.70 -21.36 17.03
C GLY A 47 -12.16 -20.08 16.29
N THR A 48 -12.79 -19.14 17.00
CA THR A 48 -13.18 -17.82 16.49
C THR A 48 -12.27 -16.76 17.09
N GLY A 49 -11.90 -15.76 16.29
CA GLY A 49 -11.07 -14.64 16.69
C GLY A 49 -11.71 -13.33 16.26
N TRP A 50 -11.68 -12.36 17.16
CA TRP A 50 -12.16 -11.00 16.93
C TRP A 50 -11.02 -10.03 17.15
N LEU A 51 -10.82 -9.11 16.22
CA LEU A 51 -9.82 -8.05 16.30
C LEU A 51 -10.51 -6.70 16.18
N LEU A 52 -10.41 -5.88 17.22
CA LEU A 52 -10.75 -4.46 17.14
C LEU A 52 -9.53 -3.73 16.60
N VAL A 53 -9.67 -3.07 15.47
CA VAL A 53 -8.60 -2.33 14.80
C VAL A 53 -8.89 -0.84 14.93
N GLU A 54 -8.02 -0.14 15.65
CA GLU A 54 -8.13 1.31 15.88
C GLU A 54 -7.15 2.09 15.00
N ASP A 55 -5.89 1.63 14.92
CA ASP A 55 -4.84 2.31 14.18
C ASP A 55 -4.64 1.67 12.80
N GLY A 56 -4.86 2.45 11.73
CA GLY A 56 -4.54 2.07 10.35
C GLY A 56 -5.36 0.89 9.81
N PRO A 57 -6.70 0.95 9.78
CA PRO A 57 -7.56 -0.16 9.38
C PRO A 57 -7.29 -0.67 7.96
N GLY A 58 -6.93 0.22 7.03
CA GLY A 58 -6.51 -0.15 5.68
C GLY A 58 -5.25 -1.05 5.61
N ARG A 59 -4.57 -1.27 6.73
CA ARG A 59 -3.33 -2.05 6.86
C ARG A 59 -3.37 -3.13 7.96
N ALA A 60 -4.56 -3.55 8.34
CA ALA A 60 -4.73 -4.53 9.41
C ALA A 60 -4.88 -5.97 8.91
N LEU A 61 -5.21 -6.17 7.64
CA LEU A 61 -5.59 -7.49 7.12
C LEU A 61 -4.42 -8.48 7.13
N GLY A 62 -3.24 -8.07 6.67
CA GLY A 62 -2.05 -8.92 6.69
C GLY A 62 -1.66 -9.37 8.10
N PRO A 63 -1.46 -8.44 9.05
CA PRO A 63 -1.23 -8.76 10.45
C PRO A 63 -2.32 -9.66 11.06
N ALA A 64 -3.58 -9.42 10.74
CA ALA A 64 -4.71 -10.19 11.25
C ALA A 64 -4.72 -11.65 10.76
N LEU A 65 -4.43 -11.88 9.47
CA LEU A 65 -4.31 -13.22 8.89
C LEU A 65 -3.10 -13.97 9.48
N LEU A 66 -1.96 -13.29 9.64
CA LEU A 66 -0.79 -13.87 10.28
C LEU A 66 -1.09 -14.28 11.74
N TRP A 67 -1.78 -13.42 12.48
CA TRP A 67 -2.22 -13.72 13.84
C TRP A 67 -3.16 -14.93 13.87
N ALA A 68 -4.18 -14.96 13.02
CA ALA A 68 -5.16 -16.06 12.97
C ALA A 68 -4.48 -17.40 12.70
N GLY A 69 -3.53 -17.44 11.76
CA GLY A 69 -2.74 -18.64 11.47
C GLY A 69 -1.86 -19.09 12.64
N ARG A 70 -1.30 -18.17 13.44
CA ARG A 70 -0.49 -18.50 14.62
C ARG A 70 -1.34 -19.02 15.79
N VAL A 71 -2.52 -18.45 15.99
CA VAL A 71 -3.42 -18.83 17.09
C VAL A 71 -4.29 -20.05 16.73
N GLY A 72 -4.40 -20.38 15.45
CA GLY A 72 -5.26 -21.48 14.99
C GLY A 72 -6.74 -21.09 14.98
N VAL A 73 -7.03 -19.85 14.62
CA VAL A 73 -8.41 -19.35 14.45
C VAL A 73 -8.91 -19.68 13.05
N ASP A 74 -10.06 -20.36 12.97
CA ASP A 74 -10.73 -20.70 11.72
C ASP A 74 -11.67 -19.58 11.22
N ARG A 75 -12.26 -18.81 12.15
CA ARG A 75 -13.20 -17.72 11.86
C ARG A 75 -12.64 -16.40 12.38
N LEU A 76 -12.22 -15.54 11.46
CA LEU A 76 -11.64 -14.24 11.78
C LEU A 76 -12.64 -13.11 11.53
N HIS A 77 -12.88 -12.29 12.55
CA HIS A 77 -13.71 -11.09 12.50
C HIS A 77 -12.85 -9.85 12.76
N LEU A 78 -12.91 -8.87 11.85
CA LEU A 78 -12.26 -7.56 11.95
C LEU A 78 -13.33 -6.51 12.26
N LEU A 79 -13.19 -5.79 13.37
CA LEU A 79 -14.08 -4.74 13.81
C LEU A 79 -13.37 -3.40 13.64
N VAL A 80 -13.93 -2.52 12.80
CA VAL A 80 -13.32 -1.24 12.41
C VAL A 80 -14.35 -0.10 12.47
N GLU A 81 -13.90 1.11 12.80
CA GLU A 81 -14.74 2.31 12.78
C GLU A 81 -14.67 3.07 11.45
N ALA A 82 -13.67 2.78 10.61
CA ALA A 82 -13.47 3.43 9.32
C ALA A 82 -12.89 2.44 8.30
N GLU A 83 -13.01 2.78 7.01
CA GLU A 83 -12.44 2.03 5.88
C GLU A 83 -12.94 0.57 5.76
N ALA A 84 -14.08 0.24 6.39
CA ALA A 84 -14.61 -1.12 6.42
C ALA A 84 -14.89 -1.70 5.04
N GLY A 85 -15.40 -0.90 4.10
CA GLY A 85 -15.71 -1.31 2.74
C GLY A 85 -14.48 -1.79 1.96
N GLY A 86 -13.42 -0.99 1.93
CA GLY A 86 -12.15 -1.34 1.30
C GLY A 86 -11.48 -2.54 1.97
N LEU A 87 -11.53 -2.63 3.30
CA LEU A 87 -11.02 -3.78 4.04
C LEU A 87 -11.80 -5.07 3.71
N ALA A 88 -13.14 -4.98 3.63
CA ALA A 88 -14.02 -6.08 3.24
C ALA A 88 -13.75 -6.55 1.80
N ARG A 89 -13.51 -5.61 0.87
CA ARG A 89 -13.11 -5.92 -0.51
C ARG A 89 -11.85 -6.77 -0.55
N ARG A 90 -10.82 -6.37 0.21
CA ARG A 90 -9.57 -7.14 0.28
C ARG A 90 -9.76 -8.50 0.94
N ALA A 91 -10.52 -8.55 2.04
CA ALA A 91 -10.81 -9.79 2.76
C ALA A 91 -11.50 -10.84 1.87
N ALA A 92 -12.38 -10.41 0.97
CA ALA A 92 -13.07 -11.27 0.02
C ALA A 92 -12.15 -11.97 -1.01
N THR A 93 -10.88 -11.58 -1.11
CA THR A 93 -9.90 -12.23 -2.02
C THR A 93 -9.27 -13.49 -1.45
N PHE A 94 -9.53 -13.80 -0.17
CA PHE A 94 -8.97 -14.95 0.55
C PHE A 94 -9.93 -16.14 0.55
N ALA A 95 -9.40 -17.36 0.43
CA ALA A 95 -10.19 -18.59 0.35
C ALA A 95 -11.05 -18.81 1.60
N ARG A 96 -10.52 -18.42 2.77
CA ARG A 96 -11.26 -18.28 4.02
C ARG A 96 -11.36 -16.79 4.36
N ALA A 97 -12.32 -16.11 3.75
CA ALA A 97 -12.46 -14.66 3.85
C ALA A 97 -12.74 -14.23 5.32
N PRO A 98 -11.90 -13.35 5.89
CA PRO A 98 -12.23 -12.69 7.15
C PRO A 98 -13.51 -11.85 7.01
N GLN A 99 -14.36 -11.85 8.03
CA GLN A 99 -15.54 -11.00 8.05
C GLN A 99 -15.18 -9.63 8.62
N VAL A 100 -15.57 -8.56 7.92
CA VAL A 100 -15.32 -7.19 8.35
C VAL A 100 -16.63 -6.56 8.84
N TRP A 101 -16.56 -5.90 9.99
CA TRP A 101 -17.71 -5.30 10.68
C TRP A 101 -17.44 -3.82 10.91
N GLN A 102 -18.37 -2.97 10.47
CA GLN A 102 -18.40 -1.56 10.81
C GLN A 102 -18.92 -1.40 12.23
N VAL A 103 -18.16 -0.67 13.05
CA VAL A 103 -18.51 -0.33 14.43
C VAL A 103 -19.10 1.08 14.46
N GLU A 104 -20.32 1.20 14.98
CA GLU A 104 -20.97 2.48 15.26
C GLU A 104 -21.44 2.49 16.71
N GLY A 105 -20.62 3.08 17.59
CA GLY A 105 -20.82 3.01 19.04
C GLY A 105 -20.71 1.57 19.54
N ARG A 106 -21.86 0.91 19.76
CA ARG A 106 -21.94 -0.52 20.13
C ARG A 106 -22.58 -1.40 19.05
N ALA A 107 -23.11 -0.80 18.00
CA ALA A 107 -23.69 -1.54 16.89
C ALA A 107 -22.58 -2.12 16.01
N LEU A 108 -22.82 -3.34 15.53
CA LEU A 108 -21.96 -4.03 14.57
C LEU A 108 -22.76 -4.35 13.32
N THR A 109 -22.30 -3.85 12.18
CA THR A 109 -22.90 -4.12 10.89
C THR A 109 -21.91 -4.87 10.01
N LEU A 110 -22.27 -6.07 9.55
CA LEU A 110 -21.45 -6.82 8.61
C LEU A 110 -21.28 -5.99 7.33
N THR A 111 -20.03 -5.73 6.95
CA THR A 111 -19.72 -4.84 5.84
C THR A 111 -19.60 -5.63 4.54
N ALA A 112 -20.35 -5.23 3.52
CA ALA A 112 -20.19 -5.76 2.18
C ALA A 112 -18.88 -5.24 1.54
N PRO A 113 -18.20 -6.07 0.72
CA PRO A 113 -17.09 -5.63 -0.13
C PRO A 113 -17.44 -4.39 -0.95
N GLU A 114 -16.71 -3.29 -0.74
CA GLU A 114 -16.90 -2.08 -1.55
C GLU A 114 -16.41 -2.33 -2.98
N PRO A 115 -17.19 -2.01 -4.02
CA PRO A 115 -16.75 -2.17 -5.40
C PRO A 115 -15.57 -1.25 -5.74
N ILE A 116 -14.79 -1.62 -6.75
CA ILE A 116 -13.72 -0.75 -7.27
C ILE A 116 -14.37 0.33 -8.13
N GLY A 117 -14.26 1.58 -7.71
CA GLY A 117 -14.72 2.73 -8.47
C GLY A 117 -13.89 2.97 -9.73
N PRO A 118 -14.42 3.70 -10.72
CA PRO A 118 -13.66 4.09 -11.89
C PRO A 118 -12.44 4.93 -11.48
N ALA A 119 -11.30 4.69 -12.13
CA ALA A 119 -10.10 5.49 -11.91
C ALA A 119 -10.37 6.97 -12.25
N PRO A 120 -10.03 7.91 -11.37
CA PRO A 120 -10.14 9.33 -11.68
C PRO A 120 -9.29 9.65 -12.92
N ARG A 121 -9.86 10.43 -13.84
CA ARG A 121 -9.16 10.86 -15.05
C ARG A 121 -8.24 12.03 -14.74
N LEU A 122 -7.09 12.07 -15.41
CA LEU A 122 -6.23 13.24 -15.40
C LEU A 122 -6.96 14.41 -16.08
N ASP A 123 -6.92 15.58 -15.45
CA ASP A 123 -7.48 16.78 -16.03
C ASP A 123 -6.65 17.29 -17.23
N ALA A 124 -7.30 17.93 -18.21
CA ALA A 124 -6.65 18.32 -19.46
C ALA A 124 -5.56 19.38 -19.26
N GLU A 125 -5.72 20.29 -18.29
CA GLU A 125 -4.73 21.31 -17.97
C GLU A 125 -3.47 20.69 -17.35
N ALA A 126 -3.65 19.73 -16.44
CA ALA A 126 -2.57 18.98 -15.84
C ALA A 126 -1.84 18.14 -16.89
N SER A 127 -2.55 17.57 -17.86
CA SER A 127 -1.94 16.85 -18.98
C SER A 127 -0.96 17.71 -19.77
N ALA A 128 -1.11 19.03 -19.80
CA ALA A 128 -0.18 19.94 -20.49
C ALA A 128 1.21 20.03 -19.82
N TRP A 129 1.37 19.50 -18.60
CA TRP A 129 2.64 19.50 -17.88
C TRP A 129 3.52 18.27 -18.15
N VAL A 130 3.00 17.25 -18.84
CA VAL A 130 3.73 16.00 -19.13
C VAL A 130 5.08 16.26 -19.79
N ASP A 131 5.11 17.06 -20.85
CA ASP A 131 6.34 17.35 -21.59
C ASP A 131 7.33 18.18 -20.76
N ARG A 132 6.83 19.07 -19.89
CA ARG A 132 7.68 19.87 -18.99
C ARG A 132 8.39 19.01 -17.94
N LEU A 133 7.67 18.03 -17.39
CA LEU A 133 8.23 17.03 -16.47
C LEU A 133 9.33 16.21 -17.16
N ARG A 134 9.03 15.67 -18.36
CA ARG A 134 10.01 14.92 -19.17
C ARG A 134 11.24 15.75 -19.49
N ALA A 135 11.06 16.99 -19.93
CA ALA A 135 12.15 17.92 -20.27
C ALA A 135 13.06 18.25 -19.07
N ALA A 136 12.54 18.17 -17.84
CA ALA A 136 13.34 18.34 -16.62
C ALA A 136 14.01 17.05 -16.14
N GLY A 137 13.79 15.92 -16.82
CA GLY A 137 14.34 14.61 -16.46
C GLY A 137 13.56 13.86 -15.37
N ALA A 138 12.29 14.22 -15.14
CA ALA A 138 11.34 13.50 -14.29
C ALA A 138 10.38 12.66 -15.14
N GLU A 139 10.10 11.42 -14.71
CA GLU A 139 9.09 10.58 -15.37
C GLU A 139 7.68 11.04 -14.96
N PRO A 140 6.79 11.39 -15.90
CA PRO A 140 5.41 11.72 -15.60
C PRO A 140 4.63 10.46 -15.21
N VAL A 141 4.01 10.48 -14.05
CA VAL A 141 3.20 9.36 -13.53
C VAL A 141 1.82 9.89 -13.14
N VAL A 142 0.76 9.17 -13.51
CA VAL A 142 -0.62 9.51 -13.15
C VAL A 142 -1.13 8.53 -12.11
N GLU A 143 -1.47 9.03 -10.93
CA GLU A 143 -2.07 8.24 -9.86
C GLU A 143 -3.32 8.94 -9.33
N ALA A 144 -4.45 8.23 -9.31
CA ALA A 144 -5.74 8.74 -8.87
C ALA A 144 -6.11 10.11 -9.51
N GLY A 145 -5.85 10.25 -10.81
CA GLY A 145 -6.12 11.48 -11.57
C GLY A 145 -5.12 12.62 -11.32
N VAL A 146 -4.07 12.40 -10.52
CA VAL A 146 -3.05 13.40 -10.24
C VAL A 146 -1.78 13.10 -11.03
N LEU A 147 -1.28 14.08 -11.76
CA LEU A 147 0.01 14.01 -12.44
C LEU A 147 1.15 14.37 -11.48
N THR A 148 2.13 13.48 -11.37
CA THR A 148 3.37 13.69 -10.62
C THR A 148 4.58 13.53 -11.54
N GLY A 149 5.68 14.17 -11.18
CA GLY A 149 7.00 13.91 -11.73
C GLY A 149 7.81 13.07 -10.76
N GLU A 150 8.30 11.92 -11.20
CA GLU A 150 9.06 10.99 -10.36
C GLU A 150 10.51 10.83 -10.86
N VAL A 151 11.46 10.68 -9.94
CA VAL A 151 12.83 10.23 -10.23
C VAL A 151 13.02 8.84 -9.65
N LEU A 152 13.11 7.85 -10.55
CA LEU A 152 13.14 6.42 -10.19
C LEU A 152 11.96 5.99 -9.31
N GLY A 153 10.82 6.66 -9.31
CA GLY A 153 9.71 6.35 -8.40
C GLY A 153 9.59 7.21 -7.13
N LEU A 154 10.46 8.23 -6.96
CA LEU A 154 10.29 9.24 -5.91
C LEU A 154 9.66 10.50 -6.50
N GLU A 155 8.50 10.89 -5.99
CA GLU A 155 7.83 12.14 -6.35
C GLU A 155 8.72 13.36 -6.04
N VAL A 156 9.05 14.13 -7.07
CA VAL A 156 9.78 15.41 -6.98
C VAL A 156 8.92 16.60 -7.37
N ALA A 157 7.79 16.34 -8.02
CA ALA A 157 6.81 17.36 -8.34
C ALA A 157 5.40 16.79 -8.46
N ARG A 158 4.40 17.65 -8.26
CA ARG A 158 2.98 17.34 -8.35
C ARG A 158 2.27 18.48 -9.05
N VAL A 159 1.40 18.16 -10.01
CA VAL A 159 0.48 19.14 -10.57
C VAL A 159 -0.75 19.22 -9.70
N VAL A 160 -1.11 20.43 -9.30
CA VAL A 160 -2.31 20.72 -8.52
C VAL A 160 -3.18 21.66 -9.34
N SER A 161 -4.44 21.27 -9.50
CA SER A 161 -5.45 22.02 -10.23
C SER A 161 -6.47 22.58 -9.23
N ASP A 162 -6.69 23.89 -9.26
CA ASP A 162 -7.75 24.56 -8.50
C ASP A 162 -8.48 25.61 -9.35
N ALA A 163 -9.27 26.48 -8.72
CA ALA A 163 -10.09 27.47 -9.41
C ALA A 163 -9.27 28.47 -10.24
N ASP A 164 -7.98 28.65 -9.91
CA ASP A 164 -7.06 29.57 -10.58
C ASP A 164 -6.24 28.88 -11.70
N GLY A 165 -6.51 27.59 -11.95
CA GLY A 165 -5.86 26.76 -12.97
C GLY A 165 -4.87 25.75 -12.41
N SER A 166 -4.20 25.00 -13.31
CA SER A 166 -3.15 24.06 -12.93
C SER A 166 -1.79 24.72 -12.66
N ARG A 167 -1.13 24.33 -11.56
CA ARG A 167 0.24 24.72 -11.23
C ARG A 167 1.10 23.53 -10.85
N LEU A 168 2.40 23.67 -11.02
CA LEU A 168 3.38 22.71 -10.55
C LEU A 168 3.81 23.04 -9.13
N GLU A 169 3.77 22.07 -8.22
CA GLU A 169 4.43 22.13 -6.93
C GLU A 169 5.68 21.26 -6.97
N VAL A 170 6.85 21.83 -6.67
CA VAL A 170 8.13 21.11 -6.69
C VAL A 170 8.57 20.83 -5.26
N GLY A 171 8.91 19.57 -4.97
CA GLY A 171 9.43 19.13 -3.69
C GLY A 171 9.17 17.65 -3.40
N VAL A 172 9.98 17.07 -2.51
CA VAL A 172 9.89 15.66 -2.14
C VAL A 172 8.88 15.48 -1.00
N GLY A 173 7.68 15.04 -1.37
CA GLY A 173 6.57 14.87 -0.43
C GLY A 173 5.93 16.19 0.01
N LYS A 174 4.81 16.07 0.75
CA LYS A 174 3.96 17.20 1.14
C LYS A 174 4.72 18.28 1.94
N HIS A 175 5.52 17.86 2.93
CA HIS A 175 6.22 18.80 3.81
C HIS A 175 7.27 19.66 3.09
N ASP A 176 8.02 19.10 2.14
CA ASP A 176 9.00 19.88 1.35
C ASP A 176 8.30 20.91 0.46
N ARG A 177 7.14 20.54 -0.10
CA ARG A 177 6.32 21.44 -0.93
C ARG A 177 5.71 22.57 -0.12
N ASP A 178 5.15 22.26 1.05
CA ASP A 178 4.60 23.25 1.98
C ASP A 178 5.69 24.26 2.41
N ALA A 179 6.89 23.76 2.75
CA ALA A 179 8.03 24.60 3.12
C ALA A 179 8.48 25.51 1.96
N ARG A 180 8.60 24.98 0.74
CA ARG A 180 8.95 25.80 -0.43
C ARG A 180 7.89 26.84 -0.76
N ARG A 181 6.61 26.50 -0.66
CA ARG A 181 5.52 27.46 -0.88
C ARG A 181 5.58 28.62 0.13
N ALA A 182 5.94 28.34 1.38
CA ALA A 182 6.12 29.38 2.39
C ALA A 182 7.36 30.27 2.14
N MET A 183 8.40 29.73 1.49
CA MET A 183 9.67 30.41 1.23
C MET A 183 9.74 31.14 -0.12
N SER A 184 9.02 30.67 -1.14
CA SER A 184 9.02 31.19 -2.50
C SER A 184 7.60 31.56 -2.87
N GLY A 185 7.29 32.86 -2.88
CA GLY A 185 5.98 33.40 -3.25
C GLY A 185 5.65 33.35 -4.74
N ASP A 186 6.49 32.70 -5.57
CA ASP A 186 6.38 32.66 -7.03
C ASP A 186 6.18 31.24 -7.56
N VAL A 187 5.55 31.15 -8.74
CA VAL A 187 5.30 29.90 -9.48
C VAL A 187 6.61 29.10 -9.67
N PRO A 188 6.68 27.82 -9.29
CA PRO A 188 7.89 27.03 -9.44
C PRO A 188 8.39 26.99 -10.89
N THR A 189 9.64 27.43 -11.09
CA THR A 189 10.25 27.51 -12.42
C THR A 189 10.74 26.15 -12.90
N GLN A 190 10.91 26.00 -14.22
CA GLN A 190 11.60 24.84 -14.83
C GLN A 190 12.97 24.56 -14.18
N ALA A 191 13.68 25.63 -13.78
CA ALA A 191 14.95 25.53 -13.08
C ALA A 191 14.82 24.90 -11.67
N ALA A 192 13.76 25.23 -10.92
CA ALA A 192 13.49 24.64 -9.61
C ALA A 192 13.22 23.12 -9.72
N LEU A 193 12.47 22.70 -10.75
CA LEU A 193 12.22 21.30 -11.04
C LEU A 193 13.52 20.56 -11.42
N ALA A 194 14.31 21.12 -12.35
CA ALA A 194 15.58 20.53 -12.75
C ALA A 194 16.56 20.40 -11.57
N ALA A 195 16.61 21.39 -10.67
CA ALA A 195 17.42 21.33 -9.46
C ALA A 195 16.97 20.22 -8.50
N ALA A 196 15.64 20.04 -8.33
CA ALA A 196 15.09 18.95 -7.52
C ALA A 196 15.43 17.57 -8.12
N VAL A 197 15.27 17.41 -9.44
CA VAL A 197 15.64 16.18 -10.16
C VAL A 197 17.12 15.86 -9.97
N ALA A 198 18.00 16.84 -10.19
CA ALA A 198 19.44 16.67 -10.03
C ALA A 198 19.83 16.29 -8.58
N ALA A 199 19.20 16.92 -7.59
CA ALA A 199 19.40 16.59 -6.19
C ALA A 199 19.02 15.14 -5.88
N VAL A 200 17.84 14.67 -6.33
CA VAL A 200 17.43 13.28 -6.11
C VAL A 200 18.37 12.30 -6.82
N ARG A 201 18.71 12.54 -8.10
CA ARG A 201 19.61 11.65 -8.87
C ARG A 201 20.98 11.47 -8.20
N ARG A 202 21.52 12.51 -7.58
CA ARG A 202 22.80 12.45 -6.84
C ARG A 202 22.76 11.42 -5.69
N HIS A 203 21.62 11.30 -5.01
CA HIS A 203 21.46 10.41 -3.86
C HIS A 203 20.86 9.05 -4.23
N ARG A 204 19.99 8.98 -5.25
CA ARG A 204 19.21 7.79 -5.62
C ARG A 204 19.96 6.92 -6.64
N ARG A 205 21.12 6.44 -6.20
CA ARG A 205 22.03 5.57 -6.95
C ARG A 205 22.62 4.50 -6.03
N ALA A 206 23.08 3.40 -6.60
CA ALA A 206 23.76 2.36 -5.84
C ALA A 206 25.01 2.90 -5.14
N GLY A 207 25.27 2.41 -3.92
CA GLY A 207 26.42 2.80 -3.11
C GLY A 207 26.45 4.26 -2.64
N ALA A 208 25.37 5.03 -2.82
CA ALA A 208 25.28 6.37 -2.27
C ALA A 208 25.30 6.34 -0.73
N PRO A 209 25.90 7.35 -0.07
CA PRO A 209 25.79 7.51 1.37
C PRO A 209 24.33 7.55 1.84
N HIS A 210 24.09 7.18 3.09
CA HIS A 210 22.76 7.19 3.70
C HIS A 210 22.12 8.58 3.56
N HIS A 211 20.91 8.64 2.98
CA HIS A 211 20.18 9.88 2.78
C HIS A 211 18.67 9.60 2.65
N PRO A 212 17.76 10.44 3.19
CA PRO A 212 16.31 10.20 3.06
C PRO A 212 15.84 9.93 1.61
N LEU A 213 16.35 10.70 0.65
CA LEU A 213 16.00 10.57 -0.79
C LEU A 213 16.30 9.21 -1.42
N ASN A 214 17.20 8.41 -0.85
CA ASN A 214 17.51 7.06 -1.33
C ASN A 214 16.85 5.94 -0.52
N ARG A 215 16.03 6.29 0.47
CA ARG A 215 15.27 5.33 1.29
C ARG A 215 13.76 5.44 1.12
N LEU A 216 13.25 6.65 0.84
CA LEU A 216 11.83 6.89 0.62
C LEU A 216 11.33 6.21 -0.66
N ALA A 217 10.12 5.64 -0.57
CA ALA A 217 9.44 4.92 -1.67
C ALA A 217 10.36 3.90 -2.38
N SER A 218 11.08 3.08 -1.61
CA SER A 218 12.03 2.09 -2.15
C SER A 218 11.34 1.07 -3.06
N GLU A 219 10.10 0.72 -2.76
CA GLU A 219 9.27 -0.16 -3.57
C GLU A 219 8.87 0.43 -4.93
N ARG A 220 8.69 1.76 -5.03
CA ARG A 220 8.53 2.43 -6.33
C ARG A 220 9.83 2.48 -7.11
N TRP A 221 10.97 2.51 -6.41
CA TRP A 221 12.28 2.38 -7.05
C TRP A 221 12.49 0.98 -7.60
N LEU A 222 12.17 -0.05 -6.83
CA LEU A 222 12.17 -1.41 -7.34
C LEU A 222 11.24 -1.55 -8.56
N ARG A 223 10.01 -0.98 -8.49
CA ARG A 223 9.11 -0.92 -9.64
C ARG A 223 9.75 -0.25 -10.86
N ALA A 224 10.42 0.89 -10.69
CA ALA A 224 11.09 1.59 -11.78
C ALA A 224 12.19 0.73 -12.43
N VAL A 225 12.97 -0.01 -11.62
CA VAL A 225 13.95 -0.97 -12.15
C VAL A 225 13.28 -2.08 -12.96
N LEU A 226 12.16 -2.63 -12.48
CA LEU A 226 11.45 -3.70 -13.19
C LEU A 226 10.74 -3.21 -14.46
N VAL A 227 10.24 -1.97 -14.48
CA VAL A 227 9.68 -1.36 -15.69
C VAL A 227 10.76 -1.20 -16.77
N ASP A 228 11.97 -0.81 -16.38
CA ASP A 228 13.11 -0.71 -17.28
C ASP A 228 13.66 -2.09 -17.69
N ARG A 229 13.60 -3.07 -16.79
CA ARG A 229 14.10 -4.45 -17.00
C ARG A 229 13.03 -5.51 -16.71
N PRO A 230 11.97 -5.60 -17.53
CA PRO A 230 10.81 -6.46 -17.27
C PRO A 230 11.17 -7.96 -17.28
N GLY A 231 12.23 -8.34 -18.00
CA GLY A 231 12.72 -9.73 -18.06
C GLY A 231 13.14 -10.30 -16.70
N LEU A 232 13.52 -9.48 -15.72
CA LEU A 232 13.86 -9.93 -14.35
C LEU A 232 12.71 -10.69 -13.68
N VAL A 233 11.47 -10.41 -14.09
CA VAL A 233 10.26 -11.02 -13.54
C VAL A 233 9.45 -11.77 -14.60
N GLY A 234 10.10 -12.12 -15.71
CA GLY A 234 9.47 -12.84 -16.83
C GLY A 234 8.34 -12.06 -17.50
N ALA A 235 8.46 -10.73 -17.52
CA ALA A 235 7.57 -9.84 -18.24
C ALA A 235 8.24 -9.42 -19.56
N ALA A 236 7.46 -9.27 -20.62
CA ALA A 236 7.91 -8.68 -21.88
C ALA A 236 7.88 -7.15 -21.81
N HIS A 237 6.88 -6.61 -21.11
CA HIS A 237 6.70 -5.18 -20.88
C HIS A 237 5.96 -4.96 -19.56
N LEU A 238 6.28 -3.88 -18.86
CA LEU A 238 5.60 -3.42 -17.65
C LEU A 238 5.43 -1.90 -17.72
N ALA A 239 4.29 -1.41 -17.24
CA ALA A 239 4.04 0.00 -17.00
C ALA A 239 3.58 0.20 -15.55
N PRO A 240 3.97 1.30 -14.89
CA PRO A 240 3.48 1.61 -13.56
C PRO A 240 1.95 1.82 -13.61
N VAL A 241 1.25 1.29 -12.61
CA VAL A 241 -0.19 1.53 -12.41
C VAL A 241 -0.44 2.04 -11.00
N PRO A 242 -1.54 2.79 -10.76
CA PRO A 242 -1.87 3.24 -9.42
C PRO A 242 -2.26 2.08 -8.50
N SER A 243 -1.92 2.21 -7.22
CA SER A 243 -2.50 1.35 -6.18
C SER A 243 -3.96 1.77 -5.92
N PRO A 244 -4.88 0.83 -5.62
CA PRO A 244 -6.29 1.16 -5.32
C PRO A 244 -6.46 2.05 -4.10
N VAL A 245 -5.53 1.98 -3.15
CA VAL A 245 -5.45 2.88 -2.01
C VAL A 245 -4.30 3.85 -2.23
N ALA A 246 -4.64 5.14 -2.18
CA ALA A 246 -3.67 6.22 -2.34
C ALA A 246 -2.63 6.18 -1.23
N ARG A 247 -1.39 6.52 -1.59
CA ARG A 247 -0.33 6.69 -0.60
C ARG A 247 -0.52 8.00 0.14
N ASP A 248 -0.46 7.94 1.47
CA ASP A 248 -0.54 9.07 2.38
C ASP A 248 0.85 9.57 2.83
N ASP A 249 1.80 8.66 3.06
CA ASP A 249 3.11 8.95 3.63
C ASP A 249 4.24 8.22 2.88
N LEU A 250 5.26 8.97 2.44
CA LEU A 250 6.45 8.43 1.76
C LEU A 250 7.33 7.55 2.68
N ARG A 251 7.18 7.68 4.00
CA ARG A 251 7.95 6.91 4.99
C ARG A 251 7.35 5.55 5.29
N ARG A 252 6.06 5.35 5.02
CA ARG A 252 5.38 4.07 5.21
C ARG A 252 5.55 3.21 3.97
N HIS A 253 5.70 1.90 4.18
CA HIS A 253 5.62 0.92 3.09
C HIS A 253 4.26 1.04 2.38
N ALA A 254 4.29 1.08 1.05
CA ALA A 254 3.09 1.08 0.22
C ALA A 254 3.40 0.30 -1.07
N PRO A 255 2.92 -0.96 -1.20
CA PRO A 255 3.20 -1.82 -2.35
C PRO A 255 2.96 -1.10 -3.68
N ALA A 256 3.91 -1.26 -4.62
CA ALA A 256 3.94 -0.51 -5.87
C ALA A 256 3.65 -1.43 -7.07
N PRO A 257 2.44 -1.37 -7.65
CA PRO A 257 2.05 -2.23 -8.77
C PRO A 257 2.55 -1.71 -10.11
N ALA A 258 2.84 -2.64 -11.01
CA ALA A 258 3.08 -2.43 -12.44
C ALA A 258 2.35 -3.52 -13.24
N ALA A 259 1.60 -3.10 -14.25
CA ALA A 259 0.81 -3.99 -15.10
C ALA A 259 1.51 -4.21 -16.44
N GLY A 260 1.35 -5.40 -17.00
CA GLY A 260 1.92 -5.73 -18.30
C GLY A 260 1.49 -7.08 -18.82
N VAL A 261 2.37 -7.69 -19.61
CA VAL A 261 2.21 -9.03 -20.19
C VAL A 261 3.52 -9.81 -20.14
N ASP A 262 3.42 -11.14 -20.11
CA ASP A 262 4.57 -12.02 -20.30
C ASP A 262 4.94 -12.21 -21.79
N ASP A 263 6.00 -12.96 -22.08
CA ASP A 263 6.46 -13.27 -23.45
C ASP A 263 5.42 -14.02 -24.30
N ARG A 264 4.36 -14.55 -23.67
CA ARG A 264 3.23 -15.21 -24.35
C ARG A 264 2.02 -14.29 -24.49
N GLY A 265 2.15 -13.00 -24.15
CA GLY A 265 1.07 -12.02 -24.21
C GLY A 265 0.03 -12.16 -23.10
N ARG A 266 0.28 -12.98 -22.06
CA ARG A 266 -0.69 -13.20 -20.99
C ARG A 266 -0.63 -12.07 -19.95
N PRO A 267 -1.77 -11.55 -19.47
CA PRO A 267 -1.81 -10.50 -18.46
C PRO A 267 -0.98 -10.84 -17.21
N LEU A 268 -0.14 -9.91 -16.82
CA LEU A 268 0.73 -9.98 -15.65
C LEU A 268 0.54 -8.73 -14.81
N LEU A 269 0.49 -8.90 -13.49
CA LEU A 269 0.55 -7.82 -12.52
C LEU A 269 1.69 -8.10 -11.56
N VAL A 270 2.66 -7.20 -11.52
CA VAL A 270 3.81 -7.23 -10.63
C VAL A 270 3.56 -6.24 -9.50
N VAL A 271 3.73 -6.66 -8.25
CA VAL A 271 3.59 -5.78 -7.09
C VAL A 271 4.88 -5.80 -6.28
N CYS A 272 5.55 -4.65 -6.23
CA CYS A 272 6.85 -4.52 -5.60
C CYS A 272 6.71 -4.14 -4.13
N SER A 273 7.54 -4.73 -3.28
CA SER A 273 7.75 -4.29 -1.90
C SER A 273 9.21 -4.41 -1.50
N THR A 274 9.57 -3.80 -0.37
CA THR A 274 10.89 -3.90 0.27
C THR A 274 10.68 -3.94 1.77
N GLY A 275 11.56 -4.60 2.51
CA GLY A 275 11.37 -4.93 3.91
C GLY A 275 10.28 -5.98 4.13
N ILE A 276 9.96 -6.21 5.40
CA ILE A 276 8.85 -7.07 5.81
C ILE A 276 7.57 -6.23 5.84
N ASP A 277 6.74 -6.36 4.80
CA ASP A 277 5.43 -5.71 4.71
C ASP A 277 4.31 -6.74 4.77
N LEU A 278 3.64 -6.82 5.92
CA LEU A 278 2.57 -7.79 6.16
C LEU A 278 1.35 -7.55 5.26
N ASP A 279 1.13 -6.33 4.75
CA ASP A 279 0.01 -6.03 3.85
C ASP A 279 0.34 -6.13 2.37
N LEU A 280 1.56 -6.56 2.01
CA LEU A 280 1.91 -6.78 0.62
C LEU A 280 0.87 -7.64 -0.10
N VAL A 281 0.50 -8.78 0.50
CA VAL A 281 -0.44 -9.73 -0.12
C VAL A 281 -1.86 -9.15 -0.22
N PRO A 282 -2.49 -8.63 0.86
CA PRO A 282 -3.77 -7.92 0.76
C PRO A 282 -3.80 -6.80 -0.28
N ALA A 283 -2.78 -5.94 -0.31
CA ALA A 283 -2.72 -4.80 -1.23
C ALA A 283 -2.53 -5.26 -2.68
N ALA A 284 -1.72 -6.31 -2.90
CA ALA A 284 -1.51 -6.88 -4.22
C ALA A 284 -2.77 -7.56 -4.76
N ALA A 285 -3.54 -8.23 -3.91
CA ALA A 285 -4.83 -8.81 -4.28
C ALA A 285 -5.85 -7.73 -4.66
N ASP A 286 -5.89 -6.61 -3.93
CA ASP A 286 -6.70 -5.43 -4.26
C ASP A 286 -6.30 -4.85 -5.63
N ALA A 287 -4.99 -4.74 -5.88
CA ALA A 287 -4.47 -4.27 -7.16
C ALA A 287 -4.82 -5.22 -8.32
N ARG A 288 -4.82 -6.54 -8.09
CA ARG A 288 -5.29 -7.53 -9.09
C ARG A 288 -6.77 -7.35 -9.42
N LEU A 289 -7.61 -7.10 -8.40
CA LEU A 289 -9.02 -6.79 -8.62
C LEU A 289 -9.18 -5.50 -9.46
N ALA A 290 -8.40 -4.47 -9.16
CA ALA A 290 -8.46 -3.19 -9.87
C ALA A 290 -8.00 -3.27 -11.33
N ASP A 291 -7.05 -4.13 -11.62
CA ASP A 291 -6.57 -4.38 -12.98
C ASP A 291 -7.66 -4.98 -13.88
N GLY A 292 -8.50 -5.87 -13.33
CA GLY A 292 -9.69 -6.40 -14.00
C GLY A 292 -9.43 -7.37 -15.15
N ARG A 293 -8.18 -7.54 -15.62
CA ARG A 293 -7.84 -8.48 -16.72
C ARG A 293 -7.65 -9.93 -16.26
N GLY A 294 -7.85 -10.21 -14.97
CA GLY A 294 -7.49 -11.49 -14.34
C GLY A 294 -6.00 -11.84 -14.48
N PRO A 295 -5.06 -10.93 -14.19
CA PRO A 295 -3.64 -11.19 -14.41
C PRO A 295 -3.07 -12.21 -13.44
N ARG A 296 -2.04 -12.93 -13.89
CA ARG A 296 -1.14 -13.64 -12.96
C ARG A 296 -0.53 -12.61 -12.01
N LEU A 297 -0.62 -12.85 -10.71
CA LEU A 297 -0.08 -11.97 -9.67
C LEU A 297 1.31 -12.41 -9.25
N VAL A 298 2.29 -11.52 -9.38
CA VAL A 298 3.67 -11.74 -8.97
C VAL A 298 4.07 -10.70 -7.93
N LEU A 299 4.40 -11.14 -6.73
CA LEU A 299 4.94 -10.33 -5.66
C LEU A 299 6.46 -10.31 -5.78
N VAL A 300 7.06 -9.12 -5.82
CA VAL A 300 8.50 -8.98 -6.02
C VAL A 300 9.11 -8.26 -4.84
N VAL A 301 10.11 -8.91 -4.24
CA VAL A 301 10.88 -8.39 -3.11
C VAL A 301 12.38 -8.62 -3.35
N PRO A 302 13.29 -7.85 -2.73
CA PRO A 302 14.71 -8.22 -2.65
C PRO A 302 14.92 -9.59 -1.98
N GLU A 303 16.02 -10.27 -2.28
CA GLU A 303 16.37 -11.57 -1.68
C GLU A 303 16.41 -11.52 -0.14
N CYS A 304 16.97 -10.46 0.45
CA CYS A 304 17.01 -10.26 1.90
C CYS A 304 15.65 -10.02 2.54
N ASP A 305 14.63 -9.70 1.73
CA ASP A 305 13.26 -9.44 2.16
C ASP A 305 12.31 -10.64 1.89
N ASP A 306 12.81 -11.77 1.35
CA ASP A 306 12.02 -13.00 1.12
C ASP A 306 11.70 -13.73 2.43
N HIS A 307 10.72 -13.18 3.15
CA HIS A 307 10.26 -13.75 4.41
C HIS A 307 9.15 -14.80 4.18
N PRO A 308 9.17 -15.96 4.89
CA PRO A 308 8.17 -17.01 4.76
C PRO A 308 6.71 -16.53 4.89
N VAL A 309 6.48 -15.44 5.63
CA VAL A 309 5.16 -14.84 5.81
C VAL A 309 4.51 -14.43 4.48
N HIS A 310 5.28 -13.90 3.52
CA HIS A 310 4.72 -13.48 2.23
C HIS A 310 4.22 -14.69 1.45
N ARG A 311 4.96 -15.81 1.47
CA ARG A 311 4.58 -17.07 0.83
C ARG A 311 3.37 -17.71 1.50
N SER A 312 3.34 -17.75 2.83
CA SER A 312 2.19 -18.26 3.59
C SER A 312 0.92 -17.46 3.31
N LEU A 313 0.98 -16.13 3.38
CA LEU A 313 -0.18 -15.27 3.09
C LEU A 313 -0.61 -15.39 1.63
N SER A 314 0.32 -15.50 0.68
CA SER A 314 0.01 -15.68 -0.75
C SER A 314 -0.78 -16.95 -1.01
N GLY A 315 -0.48 -18.03 -0.28
CA GLY A 315 -1.22 -19.30 -0.37
C GLY A 315 -2.65 -19.26 0.21
N LEU A 316 -3.00 -18.23 0.97
CA LEU A 316 -4.35 -18.05 1.53
C LEU A 316 -5.33 -17.38 0.54
N LEU A 317 -4.83 -16.80 -0.56
CA LEU A 317 -5.66 -16.21 -1.59
C LEU A 317 -6.49 -17.28 -2.33
N ILE A 318 -7.67 -16.91 -2.84
CA ILE A 318 -8.48 -17.78 -3.72
C ILE A 318 -7.65 -18.23 -4.93
N GLU A 319 -6.93 -17.28 -5.52
CA GLU A 319 -5.92 -17.51 -6.54
C GLU A 319 -4.55 -17.10 -5.98
N PRO A 320 -3.69 -18.07 -5.63
CA PRO A 320 -2.38 -17.78 -5.04
C PRO A 320 -1.49 -16.90 -5.90
N ALA A 321 -0.72 -16.04 -5.24
CA ALA A 321 0.30 -15.21 -5.89
C ALA A 321 1.66 -15.93 -5.94
N GLU A 322 2.46 -15.64 -6.96
CA GLU A 322 3.84 -16.09 -7.05
C GLU A 322 4.76 -15.09 -6.34
N VAL A 323 5.65 -15.56 -5.46
CA VAL A 323 6.69 -14.72 -4.86
C VAL A 323 7.99 -14.91 -5.64
N ARG A 324 8.51 -13.82 -6.20
CA ARG A 324 9.81 -13.75 -6.88
C ARG A 324 10.75 -12.81 -6.14
N THR A 325 12.03 -13.16 -6.18
CA THR A 325 13.08 -12.32 -5.63
C THR A 325 13.85 -11.61 -6.75
N VAL A 326 14.46 -10.48 -6.40
CA VAL A 326 15.53 -9.84 -7.17
C VAL A 326 16.78 -9.74 -6.30
N PRO A 327 17.99 -9.67 -6.90
CA PRO A 327 19.23 -9.52 -6.14
C PRO A 327 19.19 -8.35 -5.16
N ASP A 328 19.84 -8.48 -4.01
CA ASP A 328 19.88 -7.43 -2.98
C ASP A 328 20.50 -6.11 -3.46
N ASP A 329 21.36 -6.20 -4.46
CA ASP A 329 21.98 -5.05 -5.08
C ASP A 329 21.11 -4.43 -6.19
N TRP A 330 19.83 -4.78 -6.34
CA TRP A 330 18.90 -4.30 -7.41
C TRP A 330 18.95 -2.80 -7.71
N ARG A 331 19.35 -1.95 -6.75
CA ARG A 331 19.59 -0.50 -6.98
C ARG A 331 20.70 -0.24 -8.00
N SER A 332 21.66 -1.14 -8.14
CA SER A 332 22.74 -1.12 -9.16
C SER A 332 22.18 -1.26 -10.57
N LEU A 333 21.00 -1.88 -10.68
CA LEU A 333 20.25 -2.04 -11.92
C LEU A 333 19.41 -0.80 -12.24
N SER A 334 19.64 0.37 -11.65
CA SER A 334 18.91 1.58 -12.05
C SER A 334 19.50 2.15 -13.34
N SER A 335 18.65 2.47 -14.31
CA SER A 335 19.03 3.36 -15.43
C SER A 335 18.85 4.81 -14.97
N LEU A 336 19.95 5.58 -14.92
CA LEU A 336 19.91 7.02 -14.74
C LEU A 336 20.11 7.67 -16.11
N ALA A 337 19.10 7.58 -16.98
CA ALA A 337 19.08 8.37 -18.22
C ALA A 337 18.86 9.85 -17.90
#